data_AF-A0ABD3V1Y4-F1
#
_entry.id   AF-A0ABD3V1Y4-F1
#
_cell.length_a   1.000
_cell.length_b   1.000
_cell.length_c   1.000
_cell.angle_alpha   90.00
_cell.angle_beta   90.00
_cell.angle_gamma   90.00
#
_symmetry.space_group_name_H-M   'P 1'
#
loop_
_entity.id
_entity.type
_entity.pdbx_description
1 polymer ?
#
loop_
_entity_poly.entity_id
_entity_poly.type
_entity_poly.pdbx_seq_one_letter_code
_entity_poly.pdbx_strand_id
1 'polypeptide(L)'
;MPIKVYIWNFQGSTEAWGHASMSLSDGTHISWWPCGGDERKSVKGKAVKAPPIRSMTLKDDIEGEDGKNPDVTHIIPPGYINEAAIRTWWQSFSNEENWRAFDQNCSTVVFKALCAGSALDVFPAIEKQRYEAVFIWTPSTVDKFVQRLIECISHQAQPTVSSKGLGLFAGMS
;
A
#
# COMPACT_ATOMS: atom_id res chain seq x y z
N MET A 1 3.38 15.32 -6.47
CA MET A 1 2.22 14.52 -6.90
C MET A 1 1.83 13.56 -5.75
N PRO A 2 0.61 13.02 -5.69
CA PRO A 2 0.24 12.07 -4.63
C PRO A 2 0.85 10.68 -4.87
N ILE A 3 0.99 9.90 -3.79
CA ILE A 3 1.32 8.47 -3.87
C ILE A 3 0.10 7.71 -4.37
N LYS A 4 0.29 6.76 -5.29
CA LYS A 4 -0.77 5.89 -5.80
C LYS A 4 -0.50 4.45 -5.41
N VAL A 5 -1.53 3.74 -4.94
CA VAL A 5 -1.47 2.30 -4.66
C VAL A 5 -2.45 1.59 -5.59
N TYR A 6 -1.99 0.56 -6.27
CA TYR A 6 -2.73 -0.20 -7.26
C TYR A 6 -2.99 -1.62 -6.73
N ILE A 7 -4.23 -2.09 -6.86
CA ILE A 7 -4.66 -3.39 -6.37
C ILE A 7 -5.28 -4.18 -7.51
N TRP A 8 -4.78 -5.40 -7.73
CA TRP A 8 -5.43 -6.45 -8.51
C TRP A 8 -5.94 -7.51 -7.53
N ASN A 9 -7.24 -7.76 -7.56
CA ASN A 9 -7.89 -8.66 -6.61
C ASN A 9 -7.50 -10.12 -6.87
N PHE A 10 -7.42 -10.90 -5.79
CA PHE A 10 -7.27 -12.35 -5.88
C PHE A 10 -8.52 -12.96 -6.54
N GLN A 11 -8.33 -13.73 -7.60
CA GLN A 11 -9.41 -14.41 -8.33
C GLN A 11 -9.37 -15.94 -8.18
N GLY A 12 -8.50 -16.45 -7.32
CA GLY A 12 -8.27 -17.88 -7.14
C GLY A 12 -6.84 -18.28 -7.52
N SER A 13 -6.31 -19.29 -6.87
CA SER A 13 -4.92 -19.75 -7.05
C SER A 13 -4.63 -20.38 -8.42
N THR A 14 -5.68 -20.64 -9.20
CA THR A 14 -5.64 -21.15 -10.57
C THR A 14 -5.85 -20.07 -11.62
N GLU A 15 -6.33 -18.89 -11.23
CA GLU A 15 -6.70 -17.80 -12.15
C GLU A 15 -5.76 -16.59 -11.95
N ALA A 16 -5.77 -15.98 -10.77
CA ALA A 16 -4.89 -14.86 -10.44
C ALA A 16 -4.66 -14.78 -8.92
N TRP A 17 -3.39 -14.79 -8.52
CA TRP A 17 -2.97 -14.64 -7.11
C TRP A 17 -3.19 -13.23 -6.57
N GLY A 18 -3.55 -12.29 -7.44
CA GLY A 18 -3.72 -10.89 -7.12
C GLY A 18 -2.37 -10.20 -6.88
N HIS A 19 -2.36 -8.88 -7.04
CA HIS A 19 -1.15 -8.08 -7.05
C HIS A 19 -1.37 -6.76 -6.34
N ALA A 20 -0.31 -6.20 -5.77
CA ALA A 20 -0.33 -4.86 -5.22
C ALA A 20 0.98 -4.18 -5.57
N SER A 21 0.90 -2.96 -6.08
CA SER A 21 2.06 -2.11 -6.34
C SER A 21 1.77 -0.67 -5.99
N MET A 22 2.80 0.17 -5.98
CA MET A 22 2.61 1.60 -5.73
C MET A 22 3.55 2.47 -6.56
N SER A 23 3.11 3.69 -6.88
CA SER A 23 3.92 4.71 -7.53
C SER A 23 4.10 5.91 -6.62
N LEU A 24 5.34 6.37 -6.52
CA LEU A 24 5.71 7.63 -5.88
C LEU A 24 5.54 8.78 -6.87
N SER A 25 5.63 10.01 -6.35
CA SER A 25 5.38 11.23 -7.11
C SER A 25 6.44 11.56 -8.15
N ASP A 26 7.65 11.01 -7.97
CA ASP A 26 8.80 11.17 -8.85
C ASP A 26 8.87 10.14 -9.98
N GLY A 27 7.86 9.26 -10.09
CA GLY A 27 7.81 8.19 -11.07
C GLY A 27 8.44 6.87 -10.61
N THR A 28 9.05 6.82 -9.41
CA THR A 28 9.48 5.55 -8.81
C THR A 28 8.28 4.64 -8.66
N HIS A 29 8.38 3.42 -9.19
CA HIS A 29 7.35 2.40 -9.07
C HIS A 29 7.90 1.22 -8.25
N ILE A 30 7.11 0.81 -7.26
CA ILE A 30 7.44 -0.23 -6.29
C ILE A 30 6.47 -1.38 -6.57
N SER A 31 7.01 -2.42 -7.20
CA SER A 31 6.33 -3.67 -7.50
C SER A 31 7.34 -4.80 -7.31
N TRP A 32 6.86 -5.96 -6.86
CA TRP A 32 7.69 -7.15 -6.76
C TRP A 32 7.00 -8.39 -7.32
N TRP A 33 6.60 -8.32 -8.58
CA TRP A 33 6.08 -9.48 -9.30
C TRP A 33 7.23 -10.37 -9.81
N PRO A 34 7.22 -11.69 -9.60
CA PRO A 34 8.22 -12.57 -10.19
C PRO A 34 8.08 -12.54 -11.72
N CYS A 35 9.09 -11.99 -12.38
CA CYS A 35 9.15 -11.92 -13.83
C CYS A 35 9.76 -13.21 -14.39
N GLY A 36 8.91 -14.11 -14.92
CA GLY A 36 9.37 -15.32 -15.61
C GLY A 36 8.29 -16.34 -15.96
N GLY A 37 7.67 -16.23 -17.14
CA GLY A 37 6.88 -17.31 -17.76
C GLY A 37 5.67 -17.86 -16.98
N ASP A 38 5.35 -19.14 -17.20
CA ASP A 38 4.21 -19.88 -16.63
C ASP A 38 4.17 -19.93 -15.08
N GLU A 39 5.20 -19.45 -14.40
CA GLU A 39 5.29 -19.36 -12.93
C GLU A 39 4.22 -18.44 -12.32
N ARG A 40 3.66 -17.53 -13.13
CA ARG A 40 2.52 -16.66 -12.77
C ARG A 40 1.20 -17.42 -12.56
N LYS A 41 1.03 -18.57 -13.23
CA LYS A 41 -0.23 -19.35 -13.25
C LYS A 41 -0.23 -20.53 -12.27
N SER A 42 0.91 -20.81 -11.63
CA SER A 42 1.06 -21.96 -10.74
C SER A 42 2.04 -21.66 -9.60
N VAL A 43 1.63 -20.83 -8.64
CA VAL A 43 2.34 -20.73 -7.36
C VAL A 43 1.91 -21.90 -6.44
N LYS A 44 2.19 -23.14 -6.86
CA LYS A 44 2.11 -24.31 -5.97
C LYS A 44 3.30 -24.28 -5.01
N GLY A 45 3.27 -23.41 -4.01
CA GLY A 45 4.09 -23.48 -2.80
C GLY A 45 5.62 -23.40 -2.99
N LYS A 46 6.13 -23.06 -4.17
CA LYS A 46 7.58 -22.90 -4.39
C LYS A 46 7.96 -21.44 -4.18
N ALA A 47 8.95 -21.20 -3.32
CA ALA A 47 9.64 -19.92 -3.27
C ALA A 47 10.28 -19.68 -4.65
N VAL A 48 9.88 -18.60 -5.32
CA VAL A 48 10.49 -18.19 -6.59
C VAL A 48 11.57 -17.18 -6.23
N LYS A 49 12.83 -17.49 -6.52
CA LYS A 49 13.93 -16.53 -6.33
C LYS A 49 13.85 -15.47 -7.42
N ALA A 50 13.07 -14.43 -7.17
CA ALA A 50 13.01 -13.24 -8.00
C ALA A 50 13.48 -12.04 -7.17
N PRO A 51 14.61 -11.38 -7.50
CA PRO A 51 14.98 -10.13 -6.85
C PRO A 51 14.00 -9.00 -7.22
N PRO A 52 13.88 -7.96 -6.39
CA PRO A 52 13.11 -6.76 -6.74
C PRO A 52 13.70 -6.08 -7.98
N ILE A 53 12.86 -5.80 -8.97
CA ILE A 53 13.26 -5.14 -10.22
C ILE A 53 12.95 -3.64 -10.11
N ARG A 54 13.98 -2.84 -9.84
CA ARG A 54 13.84 -1.39 -9.60
C ARG A 54 13.40 -0.59 -10.83
N SER A 55 13.57 -1.15 -12.03
CA SER A 55 13.15 -0.54 -13.28
C SER A 55 11.73 -0.91 -13.70
N MET A 56 10.99 -1.68 -12.88
CA MET A 56 9.58 -1.95 -13.17
C MET A 56 8.76 -0.69 -13.21
N THR A 57 7.76 -0.71 -14.06
CA THR A 57 6.78 0.35 -14.25
C THR A 57 5.37 -0.23 -14.07
N LEU A 58 4.38 0.64 -13.88
CA LEU A 58 2.97 0.23 -13.87
C LEU A 58 2.58 -0.51 -15.17
N LYS A 59 3.19 -0.15 -16.29
CA LYS A 59 2.96 -0.84 -17.56
C LYS A 59 3.44 -2.28 -17.50
N ASP A 60 4.60 -2.53 -16.91
CA ASP A 60 5.13 -3.89 -16.74
C ASP A 60 4.23 -4.74 -15.83
N ASP A 61 3.62 -4.14 -14.81
CA ASP A 61 2.61 -4.80 -13.97
C ASP A 61 1.34 -5.13 -14.75
N ILE A 62 0.83 -4.20 -15.56
CA ILE A 62 -0.36 -4.41 -16.40
C ILE A 62 -0.11 -5.53 -17.42
N GLU A 63 1.05 -5.51 -18.09
CA GLU A 63 1.49 -6.62 -18.97
C GLU A 63 1.72 -7.91 -18.16
N GLY A 64 2.13 -7.77 -16.90
CA GLY A 64 2.23 -8.81 -15.88
C GLY A 64 0.95 -9.59 -15.65
N GLU A 65 -0.15 -8.85 -15.62
CA GLU A 65 -1.53 -9.24 -15.33
C GLU A 65 -2.35 -9.46 -16.62
N ASP A 66 -1.71 -9.98 -17.68
CA ASP A 66 -2.34 -10.27 -18.98
C ASP A 66 -3.07 -9.06 -19.61
N GLY A 67 -2.55 -7.85 -19.39
CA GLY A 67 -3.10 -6.59 -19.89
C GLY A 67 -4.22 -6.00 -19.02
N LYS A 68 -4.49 -6.59 -17.85
CA LYS A 68 -5.54 -6.13 -16.95
C LYS A 68 -5.11 -4.89 -16.16
N ASN A 69 -5.93 -3.84 -16.19
CA ASN A 69 -5.75 -2.68 -15.31
C ASN A 69 -6.02 -3.04 -13.83
N PRO A 70 -5.49 -2.26 -12.86
CA PRO A 70 -5.82 -2.44 -11.46
C PRO A 70 -7.33 -2.41 -11.23
N ASP A 71 -7.84 -3.32 -10.40
CA ASP A 71 -9.24 -3.33 -9.99
C ASP A 71 -9.57 -2.12 -9.10
N VAL A 72 -8.60 -1.69 -8.28
CA VAL A 72 -8.70 -0.51 -7.42
C VAL A 72 -7.42 0.32 -7.52
N THR A 73 -7.57 1.65 -7.56
CA THR A 73 -6.45 2.59 -7.42
C THR A 73 -6.75 3.57 -6.29
N HIS A 74 -5.93 3.53 -5.24
CA HIS A 74 -5.98 4.48 -4.14
C HIS A 74 -5.02 5.63 -4.36
N ILE A 75 -5.44 6.84 -3.97
CA ILE A 75 -4.61 8.04 -4.02
C ILE A 75 -4.43 8.53 -2.59
N ILE A 76 -3.19 8.47 -2.08
CA ILE A 76 -2.85 8.99 -0.76
C ILE A 76 -2.49 10.47 -0.89
N PRO A 77 -3.17 11.38 -0.17
CA PRO A 77 -2.87 12.81 -0.23
C PRO A 77 -1.41 13.11 0.18
N PRO A 78 -0.76 14.12 -0.43
CA PRO A 78 0.60 14.50 -0.06
C PRO A 78 0.65 15.08 1.36
N GLY A 79 1.81 14.95 2.01
CA GLY A 79 2.08 15.57 3.32
C GLY A 79 1.78 14.70 4.55
N TYR A 80 1.13 13.54 4.37
CA TYR A 80 0.82 12.61 5.47
C TYR A 80 1.76 11.40 5.53
N ILE A 81 2.43 11.10 4.43
CA ILE A 81 3.36 9.98 4.29
C ILE A 81 4.71 10.50 3.80
N ASN A 82 5.79 10.04 4.43
CA ASN A 82 7.15 10.44 4.08
C ASN A 82 7.64 9.69 2.83
N GLU A 83 7.30 10.21 1.66
CA GLU A 83 7.68 9.63 0.36
C GLU A 83 9.20 9.47 0.19
N ALA A 84 10.01 10.38 0.74
CA ALA A 84 11.46 10.28 0.66
C ALA A 84 12.00 9.07 1.45
N ALA A 85 11.42 8.78 2.61
CA ALA A 85 11.77 7.59 3.39
C ALA A 85 11.37 6.30 2.65
N ILE A 86 10.22 6.29 1.96
CA ILE A 86 9.81 5.17 1.11
C ILE A 86 10.83 4.93 0.00
N ARG A 87 11.27 5.99 -0.68
CA ARG A 87 12.28 5.91 -1.74
C ARG A 87 13.60 5.32 -1.21
N THR A 88 14.11 5.86 -0.12
CA THR A 88 15.35 5.39 0.51
C THR A 88 15.23 3.92 0.91
N TRP A 89 14.10 3.55 1.51
CA TRP A 89 13.82 2.16 1.85
C TRP A 89 13.84 1.26 0.60
N TRP A 90 13.16 1.65 -0.48
CA TRP A 90 13.12 0.87 -1.72
C TRP A 90 14.50 0.70 -2.37
N GLN A 91 15.33 1.74 -2.33
CA GLN A 91 16.71 1.67 -2.80
C GLN A 91 17.54 0.67 -1.97
N SER A 92 17.35 0.66 -0.65
CA SER A 92 18.04 -0.25 0.28
C SER A 92 17.46 -1.67 0.34
N PHE A 93 16.25 -1.88 -0.19
CA PHE A 93 15.59 -3.18 -0.15
C PHE A 93 16.41 -4.22 -0.92
N SER A 94 16.85 -5.27 -0.22
CA SER A 94 17.93 -6.14 -0.67
C SER A 94 17.50 -7.05 -1.83
N ASN A 95 18.46 -7.32 -2.73
CA ASN A 95 18.32 -8.31 -3.80
C ASN A 95 18.51 -9.76 -3.29
N GLU A 96 18.87 -9.95 -2.03
CA GLU A 96 19.01 -11.27 -1.38
C GLU A 96 17.68 -11.82 -0.85
N GLU A 97 16.66 -10.96 -0.80
CA GLU A 97 15.29 -11.33 -0.44
C GLU A 97 14.66 -12.20 -1.54
N ASN A 98 13.84 -13.18 -1.15
CA ASN A 98 13.26 -14.14 -2.10
C ASN A 98 11.75 -14.02 -2.09
N TRP A 99 11.13 -13.85 -3.26
CA TRP A 99 9.69 -13.79 -3.36
C TRP A 99 9.03 -15.08 -2.84
N ARG A 100 8.02 -14.91 -1.98
CA ARG A 100 7.25 -15.99 -1.37
C ARG A 100 5.79 -15.59 -1.27
N ALA A 101 4.90 -16.37 -1.87
CA ALA A 101 3.46 -16.12 -1.90
C ALA A 101 2.85 -15.76 -0.52
N PHE A 102 3.39 -16.31 0.57
CA PHE A 102 2.82 -16.17 1.91
C PHE A 102 3.58 -15.22 2.86
N ASP A 103 4.81 -14.78 2.53
CA ASP A 103 5.58 -13.89 3.43
C ASP A 103 6.20 -12.68 2.71
N GLN A 104 6.72 -12.86 1.51
CA GLN A 104 7.44 -11.86 0.72
C GLN A 104 6.81 -11.74 -0.65
N ASN A 105 5.55 -11.34 -0.67
CA ASN A 105 4.81 -11.04 -1.89
C ASN A 105 4.74 -9.51 -2.11
N CYS A 106 4.13 -9.10 -3.21
CA CYS A 106 3.99 -7.70 -3.59
C CYS A 106 3.21 -6.89 -2.55
N SER A 107 2.19 -7.50 -1.93
CA SER A 107 1.41 -6.87 -0.86
C SER A 107 2.24 -6.59 0.39
N THR A 108 3.11 -7.52 0.79
CA THR A 108 4.06 -7.28 1.89
C THR A 108 5.01 -6.13 1.55
N VAL A 109 5.51 -6.05 0.31
CA VAL A 109 6.41 -4.97 -0.13
C VAL A 109 5.71 -3.62 -0.07
N VAL A 110 4.48 -3.51 -0.59
CA VAL A 110 3.71 -2.26 -0.51
C VAL A 110 3.45 -1.86 0.94
N PHE A 111 3.08 -2.80 1.81
CA PHE A 111 2.90 -2.49 3.23
C PHE A 111 4.19 -2.00 3.89
N LYS A 112 5.33 -2.70 3.70
CA LYS A 112 6.63 -2.30 4.24
C LYS A 112 7.09 -0.94 3.71
N ALA A 113 6.84 -0.66 2.43
CA ALA A 113 7.08 0.64 1.81
C ALA A 113 6.30 1.74 2.55
N LEU A 114 4.98 1.54 2.75
CA LEU A 114 4.14 2.49 3.47
C LEU A 114 4.58 2.66 4.93
N CYS A 115 4.98 1.59 5.62
CA CYS A 115 5.54 1.66 6.97
C CYS A 115 6.84 2.48 7.03
N ALA A 116 7.74 2.32 6.06
CA ALA A 116 8.94 3.15 5.96
C ALA A 116 8.61 4.63 5.78
N GLY A 117 7.46 4.94 5.16
CA GLY A 117 6.89 6.27 5.06
C GLY A 117 6.09 6.74 6.28
N SER A 118 6.14 6.03 7.42
CA SER A 118 5.39 6.33 8.64
C SER A 118 3.86 6.19 8.54
N ALA A 119 3.33 5.38 7.62
CA ALA A 119 1.88 5.20 7.48
C ALA A 119 1.19 4.72 8.77
N LEU A 120 1.87 3.91 9.59
CA LEU A 120 1.33 3.42 10.85
C LEU A 120 1.09 4.53 11.89
N ASP A 121 1.79 5.65 11.79
CA ASP A 121 1.70 6.74 12.77
C ASP A 121 0.43 7.60 12.56
N VAL A 122 -0.27 7.41 11.43
CA VAL A 122 -1.57 8.02 11.15
C VAL A 122 -2.70 7.33 11.94
N PHE A 123 -2.50 6.08 12.35
CA PHE A 123 -3.52 5.30 13.02
C PHE A 123 -3.47 5.44 14.55
N PRO A 124 -4.62 5.29 15.25
CA PRO A 124 -4.63 5.09 16.69
C PRO A 124 -3.79 3.87 17.11
N ALA A 125 -3.20 3.90 18.31
CA ALA A 125 -2.28 2.87 18.79
C ALA A 125 -2.85 1.44 18.72
N ILE A 126 -4.14 1.25 19.01
CA ILE A 126 -4.78 -0.07 18.94
C ILE A 126 -4.91 -0.59 17.51
N GLU A 127 -5.12 0.30 16.52
CA GLU A 127 -5.20 -0.08 15.11
C GLU A 127 -3.81 -0.39 14.57
N LYS A 128 -2.78 0.39 14.95
CA LYS A 128 -1.38 0.12 14.63
C LYS A 128 -0.96 -1.30 15.05
N GLN A 129 -1.26 -1.69 16.28
CA GLN A 129 -0.95 -3.03 16.79
C GLN A 129 -1.63 -4.14 15.98
N ARG A 130 -2.85 -3.92 15.48
CA ARG A 130 -3.57 -4.90 14.64
C ARG A 130 -2.88 -5.10 13.29
N TYR A 131 -2.40 -4.03 12.66
CA TYR A 131 -1.70 -4.13 11.38
C TYR A 131 -0.32 -4.75 11.51
N GLU A 132 0.40 -4.47 12.60
CA GLU A 132 1.68 -5.12 12.91
C GLU A 132 1.52 -6.63 13.17
N ALA A 133 0.35 -7.07 13.65
CA ALA A 133 0.04 -8.47 13.89
C ALA A 133 -0.44 -9.25 12.64
N VAL A 134 -0.58 -8.59 11.49
CA VAL A 134 -0.99 -9.26 10.24
C VAL A 134 0.12 -10.21 9.77
N PHE A 135 -0.18 -11.51 9.80
CA PHE A 135 0.78 -12.56 9.42
C PHE A 135 0.98 -12.67 7.90
N ILE A 136 -0.09 -12.47 7.11
CA ILE A 136 -0.06 -12.57 5.65
C ILE A 136 -0.68 -11.31 5.06
N TRP A 137 0.12 -10.55 4.32
CA TRP A 137 -0.38 -9.44 3.53
C TRP A 137 -0.86 -9.96 2.17
N THR A 138 -2.10 -9.64 1.83
CA THR A 138 -2.73 -9.95 0.55
C THR A 138 -3.17 -8.65 -0.12
N PRO A 139 -3.52 -8.66 -1.42
CA PRO A 139 -4.04 -7.48 -2.09
C PRO A 139 -5.26 -6.90 -1.36
N SER A 140 -6.18 -7.75 -0.88
CA SER A 140 -7.33 -7.32 -0.08
C SER A 140 -6.95 -6.72 1.28
N THR A 141 -5.89 -7.22 1.92
CA THR A 141 -5.41 -6.65 3.20
C THR A 141 -4.77 -5.28 2.99
N VAL A 142 -4.00 -5.11 1.91
CA VAL A 142 -3.43 -3.80 1.54
C VAL A 142 -4.52 -2.81 1.16
N ASP A 143 -5.51 -3.24 0.37
CA ASP A 143 -6.68 -2.44 0.00
C ASP A 143 -7.38 -1.86 1.24
N LYS A 144 -7.74 -2.72 2.20
CA LYS A 144 -8.36 -2.29 3.46
C LYS A 144 -7.46 -1.38 4.31
N PHE A 145 -6.16 -1.66 4.34
CA PHE A 145 -5.19 -0.82 5.06
C PHE A 145 -5.12 0.59 4.46
N VAL A 146 -4.98 0.69 3.14
CA VAL A 146 -4.85 1.97 2.43
C VAL A 146 -6.17 2.75 2.46
N GLN A 147 -7.31 2.08 2.31
CA GLN A 147 -8.61 2.71 2.49
C GLN A 147 -8.74 3.35 3.88
N ARG A 148 -8.43 2.58 4.94
CA ARG A 148 -8.50 3.08 6.32
C ARG A 148 -7.49 4.20 6.58
N LEU A 149 -6.29 4.13 6.01
CA LEU A 149 -5.29 5.19 6.06
C LEU A 149 -5.85 6.51 5.50
N ILE A 150 -6.47 6.46 4.31
CA ILE A 150 -7.06 7.63 3.66
C ILE A 150 -8.21 8.20 4.48
N GLU A 151 -9.04 7.36 5.09
CA GLU A 151 -10.11 7.80 5.99
C GLU A 151 -9.53 8.54 7.20
N CYS A 152 -8.51 7.99 7.88
CA CYS A 152 -7.84 8.65 9.01
C CYS A 152 -7.27 10.02 8.63
N ILE A 153 -6.58 10.10 7.48
CA ILE A 153 -6.06 11.36 6.93
C ILE A 153 -7.20 12.38 6.73
N SER A 154 -8.32 11.93 6.14
CA SER A 154 -9.46 12.78 5.86
C SER A 154 -10.11 13.34 7.14
N HIS A 155 -10.16 12.54 8.21
CA HIS A 155 -10.65 13.01 9.52
C HIS A 155 -9.70 14.00 10.20
N GLN A 156 -8.38 13.85 10.03
CA GLN A 156 -7.39 14.81 10.55
C GLN A 156 -7.42 16.16 9.82
N ALA A 157 -7.82 16.16 8.55
CA ALA A 157 -7.90 17.37 7.73
C ALA A 157 -9.12 18.26 8.02
N GLN A 158 -10.12 17.77 8.76
CA GLN A 158 -11.31 18.55 9.13
C GLN A 158 -10.97 19.50 10.30
N PRO A 159 -11.11 20.83 10.15
CA PRO A 159 -10.92 21.74 11.28
C PRO A 159 -11.98 21.45 12.35
N THR A 160 -11.54 21.25 13.60
CA THR A 160 -12.43 21.13 14.74
C THR A 160 -13.32 22.37 14.82
N VAL A 161 -14.60 22.23 14.49
CA VAL A 161 -15.59 23.27 14.75
C VAL A 161 -15.66 23.45 16.26
N SER A 162 -15.01 24.51 16.76
CA SER A 162 -15.04 24.88 18.17
C SER A 162 -16.45 25.34 18.51
N SER A 163 -17.24 24.48 19.15
CA SER A 163 -18.48 24.87 19.81
C SER A 163 -18.16 25.61 21.12
N LYS A 164 -17.64 26.84 21.00
CA LYS A 164 -17.58 27.81 22.10
C LYS A 164 -18.15 29.13 21.59
N GLY A 165 -19.46 29.27 21.71
CA GLY A 165 -20.16 30.46 21.25
C GLY A 165 -21.66 30.46 21.55
N LEU A 166 -22.07 30.07 22.77
CA LEU A 166 -23.37 30.46 23.29
C LEU A 166 -23.16 31.04 24.70
N GLY A 167 -22.58 32.25 24.72
CA GLY A 167 -22.52 33.08 25.91
C GLY A 167 -23.93 33.59 26.23
N LEU A 168 -24.33 33.38 27.48
CA LEU A 168 -25.55 33.90 28.10
C LEU A 168 -25.77 35.39 27.78
N PHE A 169 -26.93 35.73 27.22
CA PHE A 169 -27.52 37.05 27.43
C PHE A 169 -28.37 37.00 28.70
N ALA A 170 -27.74 37.35 29.82
CA ALA A 170 -28.45 37.78 31.02
C ALA A 170 -28.82 39.27 30.86
N GLY A 171 -30.03 39.61 31.25
CA GLY A 171 -30.71 40.85 30.90
C GLY A 171 -30.21 42.14 31.55
N MET A 172 -30.74 43.23 30.98
CA MET A 172 -30.91 44.62 31.44
C MET A 172 -31.50 45.31 30.19
N SER A 173 -32.67 45.93 30.19
CA SER A 173 -33.34 46.79 31.17
C SER A 173 -34.86 46.69 31.08
#